data_AF-A0A7Z9T7C6-F1
#
_entry.id   AF-A0A7Z9T7C6-F1
#
_cell.length_a   1.000
_cell.length_b   1.000
_cell.length_c   1.000
_cell.angle_alpha   90.00
_cell.angle_beta   90.00
_cell.angle_gamma   90.00
#
_symmetry.space_group_name_H-M   'P 1'
#
loop_
_entity.id
_entity.type
_entity.pdbx_description
1 polymer ?
#
loop_
_entity_poly.entity_id
_entity_poly.type
_entity_poly.pdbx_seq_one_letter_code
_entity_poly.pdbx_strand_id
1 'polypeptide(L)'
;MPAWMMSSEISTETASLSFRAWHVFVLAGLVGATVAVVIVQPTETASLVLLVLAVGAGSYVGFGIYRAVLPLVSTKFSARIETVGGRTRAALDREKTLVLRAIKELEFDRAMGKVSEDDFAAMGGKLRSRARELLKQLDVDGMTYRDLIERELLERLGLIDLEPGGIQEAPARRQVCDSCGASNEEDAQFCKSCGAGL
;
A
#
# COMPACT_ATOMS: atom_id res chain seq x y z
N MET A 1 -11.17 -40.89 -13.49
CA MET A 1 -10.00 -40.27 -12.85
C MET A 1 -9.30 -39.42 -13.91
N PRO A 2 -9.58 -38.12 -14.05
CA PRO A 2 -8.86 -37.28 -14.99
C PRO A 2 -7.60 -36.70 -14.32
N ALA A 3 -6.47 -36.90 -14.99
CA ALA A 3 -5.16 -36.40 -14.61
C ALA A 3 -5.11 -34.88 -14.83
N TRP A 4 -4.86 -34.14 -13.75
CA TRP A 4 -4.53 -32.72 -13.82
C TRP A 4 -3.04 -32.58 -14.12
N MET A 5 -2.74 -32.24 -15.37
CA MET A 5 -1.40 -31.89 -15.83
C MET A 5 -1.18 -30.41 -15.48
N MET A 6 -0.42 -30.15 -14.42
CA MET A 6 0.07 -28.82 -14.05
C MET A 6 1.18 -28.40 -15.02
N SER A 7 0.81 -27.66 -16.07
CA SER A 7 1.78 -26.87 -16.85
C SER A 7 2.17 -25.65 -16.03
N SER A 8 3.38 -25.66 -15.47
CA SER A 8 4.02 -24.49 -14.87
C SER A 8 4.89 -23.84 -15.93
N GLU A 9 4.27 -23.03 -16.78
CA GLU A 9 5.02 -22.06 -17.58
C GLU A 9 5.34 -20.88 -16.66
N ILE A 10 6.52 -20.93 -16.03
CA ILE A 10 7.14 -19.75 -15.42
C ILE A 10 7.62 -18.90 -16.59
N SER A 11 6.72 -18.07 -17.13
CA SER A 11 7.11 -16.92 -17.94
C SER A 11 8.00 -16.06 -17.04
N THR A 12 9.32 -16.19 -17.22
CA THR A 12 10.28 -15.25 -16.68
C THR A 12 9.96 -13.91 -17.32
N GLU A 13 9.28 -13.07 -16.56
CA GLU A 13 8.92 -11.71 -16.94
C GLU A 13 10.13 -11.02 -17.56
N THR A 14 9.87 -10.43 -18.72
CA THR A 14 10.69 -9.39 -19.34
C THR A 14 11.27 -8.50 -18.26
N ALA A 15 12.60 -8.58 -18.09
CA ALA A 15 13.37 -7.64 -17.30
C ALA A 15 13.15 -6.26 -17.91
N SER A 16 12.11 -5.57 -17.45
CA SER A 16 11.91 -4.16 -17.69
C SER A 16 13.15 -3.48 -17.10
N LEU A 17 14.03 -3.03 -17.99
CA LEU A 17 15.19 -2.20 -17.67
C LEU A 17 14.64 -0.93 -17.02
N SER A 18 14.42 -1.00 -15.70
CA SER A 18 13.85 0.08 -14.93
C SER A 18 14.93 1.14 -14.81
N PHE A 19 14.90 2.08 -15.75
CA PHE A 19 15.83 3.19 -15.84
C PHE A 19 15.65 4.10 -14.62
N ARG A 20 16.32 3.75 -13.52
CA ARG A 20 16.25 4.52 -12.27
C ARG A 20 16.92 5.87 -12.46
N ALA A 21 16.35 6.92 -11.86
CA ALA A 21 16.84 8.30 -12.00
C ALA A 21 18.33 8.47 -11.69
N TRP A 22 18.90 7.69 -10.75
CA TRP A 22 20.33 7.77 -10.42
C TRP A 22 21.26 7.41 -11.60
N HIS A 23 20.84 6.52 -12.50
CA HIS A 23 21.63 6.16 -13.67
C HIS A 23 21.82 7.37 -14.61
N VAL A 24 20.82 8.24 -14.74
CA VAL A 24 20.91 9.46 -15.56
C VAL A 24 22.00 10.39 -15.05
N PHE A 25 22.07 10.60 -13.73
CA PHE A 25 23.08 11.48 -13.13
C PHE A 25 24.48 10.88 -13.19
N VAL A 26 24.62 9.56 -13.05
CA VAL A 26 25.91 8.86 -13.22
C VAL A 26 26.40 8.95 -14.67
N LEU A 27 25.52 8.70 -15.65
CA LEU A 27 25.86 8.84 -17.06
C LEU A 27 26.20 10.29 -17.43
N ALA A 28 25.43 11.26 -16.93
CA ALA A 28 25.73 12.68 -17.12
C ALA A 28 27.09 13.07 -16.52
N GLY A 29 27.44 12.54 -15.34
CA GLY A 29 28.75 12.75 -14.73
C GLY A 29 29.89 12.12 -15.52
N LEU A 30 29.71 10.89 -16.02
CA LEU A 30 30.69 10.22 -16.88
C LEU A 30 30.92 10.98 -18.19
N VAL A 31 29.84 11.40 -18.86
CA VAL A 31 29.92 12.21 -20.10
C VAL A 31 30.54 13.57 -19.82
N GLY A 32 30.16 14.23 -18.71
CA GLY A 32 30.77 15.49 -18.31
C GLY A 32 32.27 15.36 -18.05
N ALA A 33 32.70 14.27 -17.41
CA ALA A 33 34.10 14.03 -17.11
C ALA A 33 34.92 13.76 -18.38
N THR A 34 34.39 12.96 -19.32
CA THR A 34 35.08 12.70 -20.59
C THR A 34 35.22 13.98 -21.43
N VAL A 35 34.17 14.80 -21.51
CA VAL A 35 34.22 16.09 -22.22
C VAL A 35 35.23 17.04 -21.57
N ALA A 36 35.21 17.15 -20.24
CA ALA A 36 36.12 18.04 -19.52
C ALA A 36 37.60 17.64 -19.70
N VAL A 37 37.90 16.33 -19.71
CA VAL A 37 39.27 15.84 -19.97
C VAL A 37 39.72 16.15 -21.40
N VAL A 38 38.86 15.97 -22.40
CA VAL A 38 39.18 16.24 -23.82
C VAL A 38 39.46 17.74 -24.06
N ILE A 39 38.73 18.63 -23.40
CA ILE A 39 38.89 20.09 -23.53
C ILE A 39 40.13 20.59 -22.78
N VAL A 40 40.32 20.13 -21.54
CA VAL A 40 41.38 20.67 -20.66
C VAL A 40 42.75 20.07 -20.93
N GLN A 41 42.81 18.84 -21.48
CA GLN A 41 44.05 18.11 -21.78
C GLN A 41 45.11 18.21 -20.64
N PRO A 42 44.77 17.78 -19.41
CA PRO A 42 45.66 17.93 -18.26
C PRO A 42 46.98 17.18 -18.48
N THR A 43 48.09 17.87 -18.25
CA THR A 43 49.45 17.32 -18.40
C THR A 43 49.89 16.52 -17.18
N GLU A 44 49.37 16.84 -16.01
CA GLU A 44 49.66 16.14 -14.74
C GLU A 44 48.52 15.20 -14.34
N THR A 45 48.89 14.04 -13.80
CA THR A 45 47.94 13.03 -13.31
C THR A 45 47.09 13.56 -12.15
N ALA A 46 47.64 14.43 -11.31
CA ALA A 46 46.93 15.05 -10.20
C ALA A 46 45.76 15.92 -10.69
N SER A 47 45.99 16.74 -11.72
CA SER A 47 44.96 17.60 -12.31
C SER A 47 43.83 16.80 -12.96
N LEU A 48 44.17 15.68 -13.60
CA LEU A 48 43.18 14.76 -14.18
C LEU A 48 42.26 14.18 -13.10
N VAL A 49 42.84 13.66 -12.01
CA VAL A 49 42.08 13.06 -10.90
C VAL A 49 41.16 14.09 -10.24
N LEU A 50 41.66 15.30 -9.98
CA LEU A 50 40.87 16.39 -9.38
C LEU A 50 39.70 16.80 -10.28
N LEU A 51 39.90 16.87 -11.59
CA LEU A 51 38.87 17.25 -12.55
C LEU A 51 37.74 16.21 -12.62
N VAL A 52 38.08 14.92 -12.68
CA VAL A 52 37.09 13.84 -12.69
C VAL A 52 36.30 13.80 -11.38
N LEU A 53 36.98 13.95 -10.24
CA LEU A 53 36.32 14.02 -8.93
C LEU A 53 35.38 15.22 -8.82
N ALA A 54 35.78 16.39 -9.31
CA ALA A 54 34.96 17.59 -9.29
C ALA A 54 33.67 17.42 -10.11
N VAL A 55 33.76 16.85 -11.31
CA VAL A 55 32.58 16.58 -12.15
C VAL A 55 31.68 15.54 -11.50
N GLY A 56 32.24 14.44 -10.98
CA GLY A 56 31.47 13.41 -10.28
C GLY A 56 30.76 13.94 -9.03
N ALA A 57 31.43 14.77 -8.23
CA ALA A 57 30.84 15.44 -7.08
C ALA A 57 29.71 16.38 -7.50
N GLY A 58 29.87 17.14 -8.60
CA GLY A 58 28.83 17.99 -9.17
C GLY A 58 27.58 17.19 -9.55
N SER A 59 27.74 16.06 -10.23
CA SER A 59 26.63 15.16 -10.56
C SER A 59 25.94 14.58 -9.33
N TYR A 60 26.70 14.24 -8.28
CA TYR A 60 26.15 13.74 -7.03
C TYR A 60 25.33 14.79 -6.29
N VAL A 61 25.84 16.03 -6.21
CA VAL A 61 25.12 17.16 -5.62
C VAL A 61 23.85 17.46 -6.42
N GLY A 62 23.93 17.43 -7.76
CA GLY A 62 22.77 17.57 -8.64
C GLY A 62 21.70 16.50 -8.39
N PHE A 63 22.11 15.24 -8.19
CA PHE A 63 21.19 14.17 -7.81
C PHE A 63 20.55 14.41 -6.43
N GLY A 64 21.34 14.90 -5.46
CA GLY A 64 20.84 15.27 -4.13
C GLY A 64 19.78 16.37 -4.19
N ILE A 65 20.03 17.43 -4.95
CA ILE A 65 19.08 18.53 -5.17
C ILE A 65 17.82 18.02 -5.87
N TYR A 66 17.97 17.22 -6.94
CA TYR A 66 16.83 16.61 -7.63
C TYR A 66 15.96 15.82 -6.67
N ARG A 67 16.57 15.03 -5.78
CA ARG A 67 15.85 14.27 -4.76
C ARG A 67 15.16 15.15 -3.71
N ALA A 68 15.78 16.27 -3.35
CA ALA A 68 15.23 17.22 -2.39
C ALA A 68 14.07 18.03 -2.96
N VAL A 69 14.10 18.37 -4.25
CA VAL A 69 13.06 19.16 -4.93
C VAL A 69 11.88 18.31 -5.38
N LEU A 70 12.12 17.03 -5.71
CA LEU A 70 11.07 16.08 -6.11
C LEU A 70 9.81 16.11 -5.21
N PRO A 71 9.91 16.04 -3.87
CA PRO A 71 8.74 16.02 -2.99
C PRO A 71 7.97 17.35 -2.96
N LEU A 72 8.61 18.48 -3.28
CA LEU A 72 7.92 19.78 -3.32
C LEU A 72 7.12 19.99 -4.61
N VAL A 73 7.55 19.36 -5.71
CA VAL A 73 6.92 19.49 -7.02
C VAL A 73 5.86 18.40 -7.25
N SER A 74 6.01 17.24 -6.61
CA SER A 74 5.02 16.18 -6.70
C SER A 74 3.79 16.50 -5.85
N THR A 75 2.72 16.99 -6.49
CA THR A 75 1.37 17.14 -5.90
C THR A 75 0.71 15.80 -5.56
N LYS A 76 1.23 14.71 -6.13
CA LYS A 76 0.92 13.33 -5.75
C LYS A 76 1.96 12.87 -4.74
N PHE A 77 1.78 13.25 -3.48
CA PHE A 77 2.53 12.71 -2.34
C PHE A 77 2.11 11.24 -2.11
N SER A 78 2.32 10.39 -3.11
CA SER A 78 2.27 8.95 -2.92
C SER A 78 3.59 8.63 -2.25
N ALA A 79 3.64 8.90 -0.96
CA ALA A 79 4.71 8.48 -0.09
C ALA A 79 4.90 6.99 -0.38
N ARG A 80 5.97 6.69 -1.12
CA ARG A 80 6.61 5.40 -1.10
C ARG A 80 7.14 5.24 0.33
N ILE A 81 6.23 5.03 1.28
CA ILE A 81 6.51 4.47 2.59
C ILE A 81 6.78 3.00 2.32
N GLU A 82 7.89 2.76 1.63
CA GLU A 82 8.42 1.43 1.43
C GLU A 82 8.95 1.02 2.81
N THR A 83 8.14 0.22 3.52
CA THR A 83 8.59 -0.77 4.51
C THR A 83 9.05 -0.32 5.91
N VAL A 84 8.70 0.88 6.37
CA VAL A 84 8.85 1.22 7.82
C VAL A 84 7.57 0.89 8.62
N GLY A 85 6.38 1.03 8.02
CA GLY A 85 5.09 0.80 8.70
C GLY A 85 4.79 -0.65 9.09
N GLY A 86 5.37 -1.63 8.40
CA GLY A 86 5.09 -3.05 8.69
C GLY A 86 5.63 -3.50 10.06
N ARG A 87 6.82 -3.02 10.46
CA ARG A 87 7.42 -3.38 11.75
C ARG A 87 6.73 -2.66 12.91
N THR A 88 6.37 -1.40 12.74
CA THR A 88 5.64 -0.63 13.75
C THR A 88 4.23 -1.19 13.95
N ARG A 89 3.50 -1.49 12.87
CA ARG A 89 2.17 -2.12 12.93
C ARG A 89 2.19 -3.49 13.57
N ALA A 90 3.16 -4.35 13.21
CA ALA A 90 3.29 -5.66 13.83
C ALA A 90 3.59 -5.58 15.33
N ALA A 91 4.28 -4.53 15.79
CA ALA A 91 4.47 -4.28 17.22
C ALA A 91 3.17 -3.82 17.89
N LEU A 92 2.43 -2.90 17.27
CA LEU A 92 1.12 -2.42 17.72
C LEU A 92 0.10 -3.57 17.85
N ASP A 93 0.04 -4.48 16.87
CA ASP A 93 -0.87 -5.64 16.90
C ASP A 93 -0.51 -6.65 18.01
N ARG A 94 0.78 -6.83 18.32
CA ARG A 94 1.22 -7.66 19.45
C ARG A 94 0.80 -7.02 20.78
N GLU A 95 1.06 -5.73 20.96
CA GLU A 95 0.63 -5.01 22.17
C GLU A 95 -0.88 -5.09 22.35
N LYS A 96 -1.65 -4.86 21.28
CA LYS A 96 -3.11 -5.02 21.28
C LYS A 96 -3.52 -6.41 21.77
N THR A 97 -2.92 -7.46 21.22
CA THR A 97 -3.24 -8.84 21.58
C THR A 97 -2.98 -9.12 23.06
N LEU A 98 -1.87 -8.60 23.60
CA LEU A 98 -1.53 -8.74 25.01
C LEU A 98 -2.53 -7.99 25.91
N VAL A 99 -2.89 -6.75 25.57
CA VAL A 99 -3.85 -5.96 26.36
C VAL A 99 -5.24 -6.60 26.35
N LEU A 100 -5.72 -7.07 25.20
CA LEU A 100 -7.01 -7.74 25.11
C LEU A 100 -7.04 -9.07 25.88
N ARG A 101 -5.93 -9.82 25.86
CA ARG A 101 -5.78 -11.02 26.69
C ARG A 101 -5.82 -10.67 28.18
N ALA A 102 -5.10 -9.64 28.60
CA ALA A 102 -5.09 -9.18 29.99
C ALA A 102 -6.48 -8.74 30.47
N ILE A 103 -7.28 -8.09 29.61
CA ILE A 103 -8.69 -7.77 29.93
C ILE A 103 -9.50 -9.05 30.16
N LYS A 104 -9.31 -10.06 29.31
CA LYS A 104 -10.05 -11.33 29.44
C LYS A 104 -9.64 -12.13 30.68
N GLU A 105 -8.37 -12.12 31.02
CA GLU A 105 -7.87 -12.73 32.25
C GLU A 105 -8.41 -12.01 33.49
N LEU A 106 -8.45 -10.68 33.48
CA LEU A 106 -9.05 -9.89 34.56
C LEU A 106 -10.57 -10.14 34.70
N GLU A 107 -11.29 -10.29 33.59
CA GLU A 107 -12.72 -10.68 33.59
C GLU A 107 -12.93 -12.08 34.19
N PHE A 108 -12.01 -13.00 33.90
CA PHE A 108 -12.01 -14.35 34.45
C PHE A 108 -11.69 -14.36 35.95
N ASP A 109 -10.68 -13.61 36.39
CA ASP A 109 -10.32 -13.49 37.81
C ASP A 109 -11.44 -12.90 38.66
N ARG A 110 -12.17 -11.92 38.12
CA ARG A 110 -13.40 -11.41 38.74
C ARG A 110 -14.48 -12.49 38.83
N ALA A 111 -14.73 -13.23 37.75
CA ALA A 111 -15.74 -14.30 37.75
C ALA A 111 -15.40 -15.44 38.72
N MET A 112 -14.11 -15.66 38.98
CA MET A 112 -13.63 -16.58 40.02
C MET A 112 -13.64 -16.01 41.44
N GLY A 113 -14.02 -14.74 41.62
CA GLY A 113 -14.02 -14.06 42.91
C GLY A 113 -12.61 -13.74 43.45
N LYS A 114 -11.56 -13.82 42.62
CA LYS A 114 -10.19 -13.47 43.02
C LYS A 114 -9.95 -11.96 43.10
N VAL A 115 -10.80 -11.18 42.43
CA VAL A 115 -10.69 -9.72 42.32
C VAL A 115 -12.03 -9.09 42.68
N SER A 116 -11.99 -8.01 43.47
CA SER A 116 -13.17 -7.24 43.85
C SER A 116 -13.74 -6.44 42.68
N GLU A 117 -15.02 -6.05 42.71
CA GLU A 117 -15.62 -5.21 41.66
C GLU A 117 -14.94 -3.83 41.57
N ASP A 118 -14.54 -3.26 42.70
CA ASP A 118 -13.85 -1.95 42.75
C ASP A 118 -12.47 -2.03 42.08
N ASP A 119 -11.71 -3.10 42.35
CA ASP A 119 -10.41 -3.35 41.73
C ASP A 119 -10.54 -3.65 40.24
N PHE A 120 -11.57 -4.40 39.84
CA PHE A 120 -11.88 -4.67 38.44
C PHE A 120 -12.20 -3.39 37.68
N ALA A 121 -12.99 -2.48 38.26
CA ALA A 121 -13.34 -1.20 37.65
C ALA A 121 -12.09 -0.32 37.47
N ALA A 122 -11.25 -0.23 38.50
CA ALA A 122 -10.03 0.58 38.48
C ALA A 122 -8.98 0.05 37.48
N MET A 123 -8.67 -1.26 37.52
CA MET A 123 -7.67 -1.86 36.63
C MET A 123 -8.20 -2.04 35.20
N GLY A 124 -9.45 -2.49 35.05
CA GLY A 124 -10.11 -2.67 33.76
C GLY A 124 -10.29 -1.34 33.03
N GLY A 125 -10.53 -0.23 33.74
CA GLY A 125 -10.58 1.10 33.15
C GLY A 125 -9.28 1.50 32.44
N LYS A 126 -8.13 1.25 33.07
CA LYS A 126 -6.79 1.52 32.52
C LYS A 126 -6.46 0.63 31.32
N LEU A 127 -6.79 -0.65 31.39
CA LEU A 127 -6.57 -1.57 30.27
C LEU A 127 -7.45 -1.21 29.07
N ARG A 128 -8.72 -0.86 29.30
CA ARG A 128 -9.64 -0.44 28.23
C ARG A 128 -9.23 0.89 27.59
N SER A 129 -8.69 1.84 28.35
CA SER A 129 -8.15 3.07 27.77
C SER A 129 -6.93 2.79 26.89
N ARG A 130 -6.00 1.95 27.35
CA ARG A 130 -4.85 1.53 26.53
C ARG A 130 -5.26 0.77 25.27
N ALA A 131 -6.25 -0.12 25.36
CA ALA A 131 -6.78 -0.85 24.21
C ALA A 131 -7.37 0.10 23.15
N ARG A 132 -8.16 1.10 23.57
CA ARG A 132 -8.73 2.11 22.66
C ARG A 132 -7.65 2.90 21.92
N GLU A 133 -6.59 3.30 22.63
CA GLU A 133 -5.49 4.03 22.02
C GLU A 133 -4.77 3.19 20.96
N LEU A 134 -4.46 1.92 21.25
CA LEU A 134 -3.81 1.02 20.30
C LEU A 134 -4.68 0.75 19.07
N LEU A 135 -6.00 0.58 19.25
CA LEU A 135 -6.93 0.40 18.13
C LEU A 135 -7.01 1.65 17.25
N LYS A 136 -7.07 2.84 17.85
CA LYS A 136 -7.09 4.11 17.11
C LYS A 136 -5.83 4.31 16.27
N GLN A 137 -4.67 3.96 16.81
CA GLN A 137 -3.40 4.04 16.08
C GLN A 137 -3.37 3.09 14.88
N LEU A 138 -3.87 1.85 15.06
CA LEU A 138 -4.00 0.87 13.97
C LEU A 138 -5.00 1.29 12.90
N ASP A 139 -6.10 1.97 13.26
CA ASP A 139 -7.08 2.48 12.31
C ASP A 139 -6.51 3.61 11.45
N VAL A 140 -5.74 4.53 12.03
CA VAL A 140 -5.07 5.63 11.31
C VAL A 140 -4.06 5.08 10.29
N ASP A 141 -3.24 4.12 10.71
CA ASP A 141 -2.32 3.43 9.79
C ASP A 141 -3.11 2.65 8.71
N GLY A 142 -4.23 2.04 9.10
CA GLY A 142 -5.13 1.28 8.22
C GLY A 142 -5.75 2.12 7.09
N MET A 143 -6.12 3.38 7.35
CA MET A 143 -6.65 4.29 6.33
C MET A 143 -5.64 4.55 5.21
N THR A 144 -4.36 4.71 5.55
CA THR A 144 -3.28 4.89 4.56
C THR A 144 -3.16 3.67 3.63
N TYR A 145 -3.27 2.46 4.18
CA TYR A 145 -3.26 1.24 3.38
C TYR A 145 -4.53 1.08 2.55
N ARG A 146 -5.68 1.45 3.10
CA ARG A 146 -6.96 1.40 2.39
C ARG A 146 -6.92 2.24 1.11
N ASP A 147 -6.42 3.46 1.19
CA ASP A 147 -6.28 4.34 0.02
C ASP A 147 -5.34 3.75 -1.04
N LEU A 148 -4.24 3.12 -0.62
CA LEU A 148 -3.31 2.43 -1.53
C LEU A 148 -3.97 1.21 -2.19
N ILE A 149 -4.74 0.43 -1.44
CA ILE A 149 -5.48 -0.73 -1.95
C ILE A 149 -6.56 -0.28 -2.93
N GLU A 150 -7.32 0.76 -2.61
CA GLU A 150 -8.35 1.31 -3.49
C GLU A 150 -7.74 1.81 -4.79
N ARG A 151 -6.58 2.47 -4.73
CA ARG A 151 -5.86 2.92 -5.92
C ARG A 151 -5.33 1.78 -6.79
N GLU A 152 -4.69 0.77 -6.18
CA GLU A 152 -4.24 -0.44 -6.88
C GLU A 152 -5.43 -1.21 -7.49
N LEU A 153 -6.57 -1.25 -6.80
CA LEU A 153 -7.79 -1.88 -7.31
C LEU A 153 -8.33 -1.13 -8.53
N LEU A 154 -8.38 0.21 -8.49
CA LEU A 154 -8.77 1.04 -9.63
C LEU A 154 -7.84 0.85 -10.83
N GLU A 155 -6.53 0.66 -10.58
CA GLU A 155 -5.54 0.33 -11.60
C GLU A 155 -5.84 -0.99 -12.30
N ARG A 156 -6.07 -2.05 -11.51
CA ARG A 156 -6.36 -3.39 -12.04
C ARG A 156 -7.70 -3.46 -12.76
N LEU A 157 -8.68 -2.67 -12.33
CA LEU A 157 -9.97 -2.56 -12.99
C LEU A 157 -9.91 -1.71 -14.27
N GLY A 158 -8.77 -1.08 -14.59
CA GLY A 158 -8.62 -0.23 -15.77
C GLY A 158 -9.45 1.05 -15.70
N LEU A 159 -9.87 1.46 -14.50
CA LEU A 159 -10.76 2.61 -14.28
C LEU A 159 -9.99 3.93 -14.06
N ILE A 160 -8.66 3.93 -14.14
CA ILE A 160 -7.83 5.12 -13.87
C ILE A 160 -8.14 6.28 -14.83
N ASP A 161 -8.61 5.98 -16.05
CA ASP A 161 -8.94 6.98 -17.07
C ASP A 161 -10.44 7.34 -17.13
N LEU A 162 -11.27 6.75 -16.26
CA LEU A 162 -12.68 7.10 -16.15
C LEU A 162 -12.84 8.17 -15.08
N GLU A 163 -13.22 9.38 -15.49
CA GLU A 163 -13.64 10.44 -14.58
C GLU A 163 -14.65 9.89 -13.55
N PRO A 164 -14.69 10.41 -12.30
CA PRO A 164 -15.66 10.03 -11.29
C PRO A 164 -17.04 10.59 -11.67
N GLY A 165 -17.63 10.00 -12.70
CA GLY A 165 -18.84 10.42 -13.36
C GLY A 165 -19.76 9.22 -13.53
N GLY A 166 -20.30 8.76 -12.41
CA GLY A 166 -21.46 7.89 -12.35
C GLY A 166 -21.23 6.48 -12.87
N ILE A 167 -21.26 5.51 -11.97
CA ILE A 167 -21.79 4.19 -12.29
C ILE A 167 -23.26 4.44 -12.68
N GLN A 168 -23.52 4.79 -13.94
CA GLN A 168 -24.85 4.73 -14.48
C GLN A 168 -25.14 3.25 -14.66
N GLU A 169 -25.77 2.67 -13.64
CA GLU A 169 -26.42 1.37 -13.73
C GLU A 169 -27.26 1.37 -15.01
N ALA A 170 -26.86 0.53 -15.98
CA ALA A 170 -27.65 0.29 -17.17
C ALA A 170 -29.09 -0.04 -16.72
N PRO A 171 -30.13 0.47 -17.41
CA PRO A 171 -31.50 0.29 -16.96
C PRO A 171 -31.79 -1.21 -16.80
N ALA A 172 -31.94 -1.64 -15.55
CA ALA A 172 -32.19 -3.02 -15.22
C ALA A 172 -33.54 -3.43 -15.80
N ARG A 173 -33.51 -4.21 -16.89
CA ARG A 173 -34.68 -4.90 -17.41
C ARG A 173 -35.18 -5.85 -16.33
N ARG A 174 -36.51 -5.92 -16.16
CA ARG A 174 -37.16 -6.73 -15.14
C ARG A 174 -38.16 -7.69 -15.78
N GLN A 175 -38.24 -8.89 -15.23
CA GLN A 175 -39.23 -9.91 -15.59
C GLN A 175 -40.18 -10.18 -14.41
N VAL A 176 -41.42 -10.57 -14.71
CA VAL A 176 -42.44 -10.83 -13.68
C VAL A 176 -42.59 -12.32 -13.50
N CYS A 177 -42.64 -12.78 -12.24
CA CYS A 177 -42.83 -14.18 -11.93
C CYS A 177 -44.27 -14.61 -12.20
N ASP A 178 -44.47 -15.65 -13.02
CA ASP A 178 -45.79 -16.21 -13.31
C ASP A 178 -46.49 -16.86 -12.11
N SER A 179 -45.73 -17.28 -11.09
CA SER A 179 -46.27 -17.95 -9.90
C SER A 179 -46.74 -17.00 -8.79
N CYS A 180 -46.13 -15.81 -8.65
CA CYS A 180 -46.43 -14.89 -7.55
C CYS A 180 -46.51 -13.40 -7.93
N GLY A 181 -46.23 -13.06 -9.19
CA GLY A 181 -46.28 -11.68 -9.68
C GLY A 181 -45.13 -10.77 -9.24
N ALA A 182 -44.12 -11.29 -8.53
CA ALA A 182 -42.97 -10.49 -8.11
C ALA A 182 -42.11 -10.07 -9.31
N SER A 183 -41.60 -8.83 -9.28
CA SER A 183 -40.67 -8.31 -10.29
C SER A 183 -39.23 -8.68 -9.93
N ASN A 184 -38.56 -9.41 -10.82
CA ASN A 184 -37.20 -9.91 -10.67
C ASN A 184 -36.31 -9.32 -11.76
N GLU A 185 -35.01 -9.37 -11.52
CA GLU A 185 -33.96 -8.99 -12.46
C GLU A 185 -33.99 -9.93 -13.69
N GLU A 186 -33.65 -9.44 -14.89
CA GLU A 186 -33.68 -10.23 -16.14
C GLU A 186 -32.77 -11.48 -16.08
N ASP A 187 -31.68 -11.41 -15.32
CA ASP A 187 -30.73 -12.51 -15.12
C ASP A 187 -31.12 -13.45 -13.96
N ALA A 188 -32.23 -13.18 -13.26
CA ALA A 188 -32.70 -14.03 -12.18
C ALA A 188 -33.23 -15.37 -12.74
N GLN A 189 -32.63 -16.49 -12.34
CA GLN A 189 -33.12 -17.83 -12.67
C GLN A 189 -34.27 -18.30 -11.76
N PHE A 190 -34.37 -17.69 -10.57
CA PHE A 190 -35.37 -18.02 -9.56
C PHE A 190 -35.98 -16.74 -8.99
N CYS A 191 -37.27 -16.80 -8.66
CA CYS A 191 -37.97 -15.66 -8.08
C CYS A 191 -37.48 -15.36 -6.66
N LYS A 192 -37.09 -14.11 -6.40
CA LYS A 192 -36.61 -13.66 -5.07
C LYS A 192 -37.69 -13.69 -3.97
N SER A 193 -38.97 -13.75 -4.34
CA SER A 193 -40.08 -13.76 -3.39
C SER A 193 -40.61 -15.15 -3.07
N CYS A 194 -40.69 -16.06 -4.05
CA CYS A 194 -41.32 -17.38 -3.86
C CYS A 194 -40.42 -18.57 -4.23
N GLY A 195 -39.24 -18.34 -4.82
CA GLY A 195 -38.29 -19.38 -5.20
C GLY A 195 -38.68 -20.22 -6.43
N ALA A 196 -39.79 -19.92 -7.11
CA ALA A 196 -40.16 -20.58 -8.37
C ALA A 196 -39.18 -20.22 -9.50
N GLY A 197 -39.03 -21.11 -10.49
CA GLY A 197 -38.30 -20.80 -11.72
C GLY A 197 -38.98 -19.67 -12.49
N LEU A 198 -38.18 -18.75 -13.05
CA LEU A 198 -38.64 -17.62 -13.87
C LEU A 198 -38.59 -17.94 -15.37
#